data_AF-A0A6A7RY55-F1
#
_entry.id   AF-A0A6A7RY55-F1
#
_cell.length_a   1.000
_cell.length_b   1.000
_cell.length_c   1.000
_cell.angle_alpha   90.00
_cell.angle_beta   90.00
_cell.angle_gamma   90.00
#
_symmetry.space_group_name_H-M   'P 1'
#
loop_
_entity.id
_entity.type
_entity.pdbx_description
1 polymer ?
#
loop_
_entity_poly.entity_id
_entity_poly.type
_entity_poly.pdbx_seq_one_letter_code
_entity_poly.pdbx_strand_id
1 'polypeptide(L)'
;MPARTIAGVLLNALLVGGCAPDAFLPDAPYEDFLNRVQSKCLYQRIGNVEITSDFLQTPYFLDLTSRFYNGEIPRAAFVEELQGAYAAEPGSPGVNCLLAQMPSQGGPVPPAMGGPLPPAMSGTR
;
A
#
# COMPACT_ATOMS: atom_id res chain seq x y z
N MET A 1 24.38 26.57 -62.12
CA MET A 1 25.16 25.47 -61.52
C MET A 1 24.68 25.28 -60.08
N PRO A 2 24.46 24.04 -59.61
CA PRO A 2 23.14 23.64 -59.10
C PRO A 2 23.00 23.49 -57.58
N ALA A 3 21.76 23.74 -57.17
CA ALA A 3 20.98 23.14 -56.09
C ALA A 3 21.59 21.96 -55.34
N ARG A 4 21.53 22.03 -54.01
CA ARG A 4 21.53 20.87 -53.12
C ARG A 4 20.26 20.86 -52.28
N THR A 5 19.30 20.09 -52.78
CA THR A 5 18.17 19.51 -52.07
C THR A 5 18.67 18.62 -50.95
N ILE A 6 18.20 18.77 -49.70
CA ILE A 6 17.84 17.61 -48.85
C ILE A 6 16.62 18.00 -48.00
N ALA A 7 15.57 17.22 -48.20
CA ALA A 7 14.34 17.21 -47.43
C ALA A 7 14.59 16.87 -45.95
N GLY A 8 13.81 17.47 -45.07
CA GLY A 8 13.79 17.13 -43.64
C GLY A 8 12.40 17.29 -43.06
N VAL A 9 11.47 16.44 -43.48
CA VAL A 9 10.21 16.21 -42.76
C VAL A 9 10.54 15.36 -41.54
N LEU A 10 10.45 15.92 -40.34
CA LEU A 10 10.13 15.16 -39.14
C LEU A 10 9.09 15.95 -38.34
N LEU A 11 7.82 15.72 -38.69
CA LEU A 11 6.69 15.84 -37.78
C LEU A 11 6.95 14.90 -36.60
N ASN A 12 7.51 15.40 -35.50
CA ASN A 12 7.38 14.72 -34.22
C ASN A 12 6.07 15.16 -33.59
N ALA A 13 5.02 14.47 -34.01
CA ALA A 13 3.73 14.46 -33.37
C ALA A 13 3.92 14.11 -31.88
N LEU A 14 3.50 15.05 -31.02
CA LEU A 14 2.71 14.81 -29.82
C LEU A 14 2.78 13.36 -29.29
N LEU A 15 3.87 13.03 -28.58
CA LEU A 15 3.80 12.02 -27.53
C LEU A 15 3.11 12.67 -26.32
N VAL A 16 1.80 12.94 -26.48
CA VAL A 16 0.84 12.92 -25.38
C VAL A 16 0.65 11.45 -25.02
N GLY A 17 1.72 10.83 -24.49
CA GLY A 17 1.63 9.64 -23.68
C GLY A 17 1.40 10.13 -22.27
N GLY A 18 0.15 10.44 -21.94
CA GLY A 18 -0.26 10.56 -20.56
C GLY A 18 -0.02 9.23 -19.87
N CYS A 19 1.13 9.07 -19.22
CA CYS A 19 1.13 8.31 -17.98
C CYS A 19 0.22 9.11 -17.06
N ALA A 20 -1.04 8.70 -16.93
CA ALA A 20 -1.88 9.22 -15.87
C ALA A 20 -1.05 9.13 -14.58
N PRO A 21 -0.74 10.26 -13.91
CA PRO A 21 -0.02 10.21 -12.64
C PRO A 21 -0.87 9.52 -11.56
N ASP A 22 -2.12 9.18 -11.87
CA ASP A 22 -3.08 8.53 -11.00
C ASP A 22 -2.92 7.01 -10.86
N ALA A 23 -1.98 6.36 -11.58
CA ALA A 23 -1.73 4.92 -11.41
C ALA A 23 -0.73 4.60 -10.29
N PHE A 24 -0.07 5.62 -9.73
CA PHE A 24 0.84 5.52 -8.59
C PHE A 24 0.65 6.75 -7.70
N LEU A 25 -0.58 7.05 -7.31
CA LEU A 25 -0.71 7.77 -6.05
C LEU A 25 -0.36 6.74 -4.97
N PRO A 26 0.71 6.93 -4.19
CA PRO A 26 0.81 6.20 -2.93
C PRO A 26 -0.52 6.43 -2.21
N ASP A 27 -1.15 5.37 -1.71
CA ASP A 27 -2.23 5.53 -0.75
C ASP A 27 -1.65 6.33 0.42
N ALA A 28 -1.82 7.65 0.37
CA ALA A 28 -1.37 8.58 1.39
C ALA A 28 -1.64 8.07 2.81
N PRO A 29 -2.82 7.47 3.12
CA PRO A 29 -3.05 6.95 4.46
C PRO A 29 -2.16 5.75 4.85
N TYR A 30 -1.80 4.89 3.91
CA TYR A 30 -0.95 3.73 4.16
C TYR A 30 0.54 4.13 4.27
N GLU A 31 1.02 5.00 3.39
CA GLU A 31 2.36 5.58 3.51
C GLU A 31 2.51 6.38 4.81
N ASP A 32 1.48 7.12 5.23
CA ASP A 32 1.47 7.80 6.53
C ASP A 32 1.54 6.80 7.69
N PHE A 33 0.95 5.62 7.56
CA PHE A 33 1.12 4.53 8.52
C PHE A 33 2.58 4.06 8.58
N LEU A 34 3.21 3.81 7.43
CA LEU A 34 4.63 3.42 7.39
C LEU A 34 5.53 4.49 8.00
N ASN A 35 5.26 5.77 7.73
CA ASN A 35 5.96 6.91 8.32
C ASN A 35 5.80 6.96 9.85
N ARG A 36 4.59 6.69 10.36
CA ARG A 36 4.36 6.60 11.82
C ARG A 36 5.14 5.43 12.42
N VAL A 37 5.12 4.25 11.80
CA VAL A 37 5.90 3.09 12.25
C VAL A 37 7.39 3.41 12.25
N GLN A 38 7.91 4.02 11.19
CA GLN A 38 9.31 4.43 11.11
C GLN A 38 9.67 5.41 12.22
N SER A 39 8.85 6.42 12.51
CA SER A 39 9.19 7.42 13.53
C SER A 39 8.99 6.94 14.97
N LYS A 40 8.03 6.05 15.23
CA LYS A 40 7.63 5.64 16.58
C LYS A 40 8.17 4.29 17.01
N CYS A 41 8.44 3.40 16.05
CA CYS A 41 8.81 2.01 16.30
C CYS A 41 10.23 1.69 15.85
N LEU A 42 11.02 2.67 15.42
CA LEU A 42 12.40 2.48 14.98
C LEU A 42 13.21 1.67 16.00
N TYR A 43 13.98 0.71 15.51
CA TYR A 43 14.85 -0.18 16.30
C TYR A 43 14.13 -1.11 17.28
N GLN A 44 12.79 -1.11 17.32
CA GLN A 44 12.06 -2.14 18.04
C GLN A 44 12.14 -3.47 17.26
N ARG A 45 12.14 -4.57 18.00
CA ARG A 45 12.26 -5.91 17.41
C ARG A 45 10.91 -6.59 17.22
N ILE A 46 10.77 -7.21 16.06
CA ILE A 46 9.69 -8.15 15.74
C ILE A 46 10.36 -9.52 15.62
N GLY A 47 10.57 -10.18 16.75
CA GLY A 47 11.31 -11.44 16.81
C GLY A 47 12.76 -11.31 16.32
N ASN A 48 13.08 -11.99 15.22
CA ASN A 48 14.42 -12.03 14.64
C ASN A 48 14.77 -10.79 13.79
N VAL A 49 13.78 -9.98 13.39
CA VAL A 49 14.00 -8.74 12.62
C VAL A 49 13.83 -7.49 13.49
N GLU A 50 14.41 -6.40 13.01
CA GLU A 50 14.35 -5.08 13.63
C GLU A 50 13.62 -4.12 12.69
N ILE A 51 12.82 -3.22 13.26
CA ILE A 51 12.11 -2.19 12.49
C ILE A 51 13.12 -1.13 12.04
N THR A 52 13.53 -1.23 10.79
CA THR A 52 14.39 -0.28 10.08
C THR A 52 13.70 0.21 8.80
N SER A 53 14.20 1.30 8.21
CA SER A 53 13.70 1.79 6.93
C SER A 53 13.73 0.73 5.84
N ASP A 54 14.79 -0.08 5.77
CA ASP A 54 14.90 -1.16 4.79
C ASP A 54 13.87 -2.28 5.05
N PHE A 55 13.66 -2.64 6.32
CA PHE A 55 12.69 -3.67 6.69
C PHE A 55 11.26 -3.26 6.31
N LEU A 56 10.89 -2.01 6.55
CA LEU A 56 9.57 -1.46 6.22
C LEU A 56 9.29 -1.47 4.71
N GLN A 57 10.32 -1.56 3.87
CA GLN A 57 10.21 -1.63 2.41
C GLN A 57 10.26 -3.07 1.88
N THR A 58 10.32 -4.08 2.75
CA THR A 58 10.33 -5.47 2.31
C THR A 58 8.95 -5.88 1.75
N PRO A 59 8.90 -6.61 0.62
CA PRO A 59 7.64 -6.90 -0.07
C PRO A 59 6.67 -7.70 0.80
N TYR A 60 7.17 -8.66 1.58
CA TYR A 60 6.34 -9.46 2.47
C TYR A 60 5.75 -8.62 3.62
N PHE A 61 6.56 -7.73 4.22
CA PHE A 61 6.06 -6.85 5.28
C PHE A 61 4.97 -5.91 4.76
N LEU A 62 5.19 -5.31 3.58
CA LEU A 62 4.23 -4.44 2.93
C LEU A 62 2.92 -5.17 2.57
N ASP A 63 3.00 -6.38 2.02
CA ASP A 63 1.80 -7.19 1.73
C ASP A 63 1.01 -7.49 3.01
N LEU A 64 1.69 -8.03 4.02
CA LEU A 64 1.06 -8.45 5.28
C LEU A 64 0.42 -7.26 6.02
N THR A 65 1.14 -6.15 6.13
CA THR A 65 0.64 -4.96 6.82
C THR A 65 -0.45 -4.26 6.01
N SER A 66 -0.38 -4.23 4.68
CA SER A 66 -1.47 -3.72 3.83
C SER A 66 -2.76 -4.52 4.01
N ARG A 67 -2.68 -5.86 4.01
CA ARG A 67 -3.85 -6.73 4.22
C ARG A 67 -4.48 -6.50 5.59
N PHE A 68 -3.68 -6.33 6.63
CA PHE A 68 -4.19 -6.02 7.95
C PHE A 68 -4.77 -4.60 8.06
N TYR A 69 -4.08 -3.63 7.44
CA TYR A 69 -4.48 -2.22 7.38
C TYR A 69 -5.84 -2.05 6.71
N ASN A 70 -6.08 -2.75 5.60
CA ASN A 70 -7.32 -2.75 4.84
C ASN A 70 -8.41 -3.68 5.41
N GLY A 71 -8.13 -4.36 6.53
CA GLY A 71 -9.10 -5.25 7.19
C GLY A 71 -9.35 -6.58 6.46
N GLU A 72 -8.49 -6.95 5.52
CA GLU A 72 -8.57 -8.24 4.79
C GLU A 72 -8.21 -9.42 5.69
N ILE A 73 -7.36 -9.18 6.71
CA ILE A 73 -7.06 -10.15 7.76
C ILE A 73 -7.36 -9.57 9.14
N PRO A 74 -7.85 -10.39 10.10
CA PRO A 74 -8.05 -9.93 11.47
C PRO A 74 -6.72 -9.80 12.22
N ARG A 75 -6.73 -9.06 13.34
CA ARG A 75 -5.53 -8.86 14.20
C ARG A 75 -4.87 -10.17 14.60
N ALA A 76 -5.65 -11.19 14.93
CA ALA A 76 -5.10 -12.49 15.34
C ALA A 76 -4.27 -13.13 14.21
N ALA A 77 -4.79 -13.14 12.98
CA ALA A 77 -4.08 -13.66 11.81
C ALA A 77 -2.84 -12.83 11.51
N PHE A 78 -2.90 -11.51 11.60
CA PHE A 78 -1.72 -10.65 11.43
C PHE A 78 -0.60 -10.99 12.43
N VAL A 79 -0.93 -11.18 13.71
CA VAL A 79 0.06 -11.56 14.73
C VAL A 79 0.58 -12.99 14.52
N GLU A 80 -0.25 -13.90 14.03
CA GLU A 80 0.16 -15.26 13.65
C GLU A 80 1.16 -15.27 12.48
N GLU A 81 0.92 -14.48 11.45
CA GLU A 81 1.85 -14.32 10.32
C GLU A 81 3.20 -13.73 10.78
N LEU A 82 3.19 -12.74 11.69
CA LEU A 82 4.43 -12.20 12.27
C LEU A 82 5.18 -13.26 13.12
N GLN A 83 4.46 -14.09 13.87
CA GLN A 83 5.05 -15.22 14.59
C GLN A 83 5.71 -16.21 13.63
N GLY A 84 5.02 -16.59 12.56
CA GLY A 84 5.50 -17.57 11.59
C GLY A 84 6.70 -17.07 10.78
N ALA A 85 6.63 -15.85 10.26
CA ALA A 85 7.65 -15.30 9.36
C ALA A 85 8.89 -14.79 10.10
N TYR A 86 8.72 -14.23 11.30
CA TYR A 86 9.78 -13.51 12.01
C TYR A 86 10.09 -14.06 13.40
N ALA A 87 9.49 -15.18 13.80
CA ALA A 87 9.56 -15.67 15.18
C ALA A 87 9.18 -14.58 16.21
N ALA A 88 8.22 -13.73 15.85
CA ALA A 88 7.78 -12.63 16.70
C ALA A 88 7.07 -13.17 17.94
N GLU A 89 7.38 -12.65 19.13
CA GLU A 89 6.60 -12.99 20.33
C GLU A 89 5.33 -12.12 20.39
N PRO A 90 4.14 -12.70 20.61
CA PRO A 90 2.92 -11.92 20.82
C PRO A 90 3.09 -10.96 21.99
N GLY A 91 2.83 -9.68 21.77
CA GLY A 91 2.99 -8.66 22.82
C GLY A 91 4.43 -8.19 23.06
N SER A 92 5.39 -8.62 22.24
CA SER A 92 6.72 -7.99 22.21
C SER A 92 6.61 -6.49 21.90
N PRO A 93 7.58 -5.67 22.34
CA PRO A 93 7.50 -4.22 22.19
C PRO A 93 7.39 -3.78 20.72
N GLY A 94 8.04 -4.46 19.78
CA GLY A 94 7.89 -4.17 18.35
C GLY A 94 6.52 -4.51 17.80
N VAL A 95 5.95 -5.68 18.15
CA VAL A 95 4.60 -6.07 17.74
C VAL A 95 3.55 -5.10 18.30
N ASN A 96 3.65 -4.75 19.59
CA ASN A 96 2.74 -3.79 20.21
C ASN A 96 2.86 -2.40 19.58
N CYS A 97 4.08 -1.94 19.27
CA CYS A 97 4.27 -0.66 18.61
C CYS A 97 3.60 -0.63 17.23
N LEU A 98 3.77 -1.68 16.44
CA LEU A 98 3.11 -1.86 15.14
C LEU A 98 1.59 -1.80 15.26
N LEU A 99 1.03 -2.61 16.16
CA LEU A 99 -0.41 -2.65 16.41
C LEU A 99 -0.98 -1.30 16.88
N ALA A 100 -0.18 -0.48 17.57
CA ALA A 100 -0.58 0.85 18.01
C ALA A 100 -0.56 1.91 16.89
N GLN A 101 0.18 1.69 15.80
CA GLN A 101 0.17 2.61 14.64
C GLN A 101 -0.92 2.28 13.62
N MET A 102 -1.49 1.08 13.73
CA MET A 102 -2.56 0.60 12.86
C MET A 102 -3.85 1.37 13.15
N PRO A 103 -4.69 1.61 12.13
CA PRO A 103 -6.01 2.19 12.36
C PRO A 103 -6.76 1.28 13.34
N SER A 104 -7.46 1.88 14.30
CA SER A 104 -8.42 1.13 15.10
C SER A 104 -9.39 0.51 14.11
N GLN A 105 -9.60 -0.81 14.16
CA GLN A 105 -10.56 -1.50 13.28
C GLN A 105 -12.03 -1.17 13.65
N GLY A 106 -12.31 0.12 13.91
CA GLY A 106 -13.54 0.73 14.40
C GLY A 106 -13.78 2.14 13.83
N GLY A 107 -13.36 2.43 12.59
CA GLY A 107 -13.86 3.54 11.76
C GLY A 107 -12.85 4.15 10.77
N PRO A 108 -13.26 4.89 9.73
CA PRO A 108 -14.55 4.89 9.02
C PRO A 108 -14.59 3.77 7.97
N VAL A 109 -15.80 3.28 7.65
CA VAL A 109 -16.08 2.57 6.39
C VAL A 109 -15.47 3.41 5.26
N PRO A 110 -14.75 2.83 4.28
CA PRO A 110 -14.42 3.58 3.07
C PRO A 110 -15.69 4.28 2.59
N PRO A 111 -15.66 5.56 2.20
CA PRO A 111 -16.83 6.17 1.58
C PRO A 111 -17.24 5.21 0.48
N ALA A 112 -18.43 4.64 0.61
CA ALA A 112 -19.01 3.80 -0.42
C ALA A 112 -18.80 4.56 -1.71
N MET A 113 -17.94 4.04 -2.60
CA MET A 113 -17.71 4.65 -3.89
C MET A 113 -19.10 4.80 -4.49
N GLY A 114 -19.56 6.05 -4.56
CA GLY A 114 -20.91 6.43 -4.90
C GLY A 114 -21.19 6.22 -6.38
N GLY A 115 -21.13 4.96 -6.82
CA GLY A 115 -21.90 4.50 -7.97
C GLY A 115 -23.22 3.95 -7.45
N PRO A 116 -24.36 4.22 -8.09
CA PRO A 116 -25.59 3.52 -7.77
C PRO A 116 -25.32 2.02 -7.90
N LEU A 117 -25.57 1.27 -6.82
CA LEU A 117 -25.73 -0.18 -6.89
C LEU A 117 -26.68 -0.47 -8.06
N PRO A 118 -26.30 -1.31 -9.05
CA PRO A 118 -27.27 -1.74 -10.05
C PRO A 118 -28.45 -2.38 -9.31
N PRO A 119 -29.70 -2.10 -9.71
CA PRO A 119 -30.85 -2.68 -9.04
C PRO A 119 -30.69 -4.20 -9.02
N ALA A 120 -30.84 -4.79 -7.82
CA ALA A 120 -30.96 -6.22 -7.67
C ALA A 120 -32.09 -6.66 -8.59
N MET A 121 -31.75 -7.44 -9.63
CA MET A 121 -32.76 -7.99 -10.52
C MET A 121 -33.61 -8.93 -9.69
N SER A 122 -34.81 -8.48 -9.34
CA SER A 122 -35.84 -9.25 -8.67
C SER A 122 -36.23 -10.39 -9.62
N GLY A 123 -35.57 -11.53 -9.44
CA GLY A 123 -35.88 -12.77 -10.14
C GLY A 123 -37.17 -13.35 -9.58
N THR A 124 -38.30 -12.97 -10.18
CA THR A 124 -39.56 -13.68 -10.03
C THR A 124 -39.56 -14.84 -11.03
N ARG A 125 -39.52 -16.08 -10.54
CA ARG A 125 -40.31 -17.17 -11.10
C ARG A 125 -40.47 -18.31 -10.12
#